data_AF-A0A7S0B6F2-F1
#
_entry.id   AF-A0A7S0B6F2-F1
#
_cell.length_a   1.000
_cell.length_b   1.000
_cell.length_c   1.000
_cell.angle_alpha   90.00
_cell.angle_beta   90.00
_cell.angle_gamma   90.00
#
_symmetry.space_group_name_H-M   'P 1'
#
loop_
_entity.id
_entity.type
_entity.pdbx_description
1 polymer ?
#
loop_
_entity_poly.entity_id
_entity_poly.type
_entity_poly.pdbx_seq_one_letter_code
_entity_poly.pdbx_strand_id
1 'polypeptide(L)'
;PVSCQVGPAVRAHAQVGGMALGEDVLEGHLSQHLGLAELAHLQGACVDFKRALDRSGAWFRSVSATLPELDIASELLKTPLQRRQLTGCFPALLQARFAEDMQVQISSPEDAESLAKLVRSAHRAASMHSANNGGATCVIIAKLRFPIHDLERAMEEEEDPSSTACCSAPITFTISKELGGALKTTSRRLELQFGWLQGALLVRMQDAANTTSPQLEADAILGPSGEALFNRDCGGPMVDISVRDPSFTLHQRGGMAEMGGAWKSMGGGLTLVHKDKAAAYKALARGILCWVCVREGRASKGRHHLSMHPEFVHALHLDMLPSSRPRW
;
A
#
# COMPACT_ATOMS: atom_id res chain seq x y z
N PRO A 1 26.81 7.33 -4.79
CA PRO A 1 27.30 6.31 -5.74
C PRO A 1 28.08 5.22 -5.00
N VAL A 2 27.40 4.12 -4.65
CA VAL A 2 28.07 2.93 -4.13
C VAL A 2 28.57 2.16 -5.35
N SER A 3 29.89 2.05 -5.49
CA SER A 3 30.52 1.20 -6.50
C SER A 3 30.37 -0.25 -6.03
N CYS A 4 29.36 -0.94 -6.53
CA CYS A 4 29.30 -2.40 -6.41
C CYS A 4 30.39 -2.98 -7.33
N GLN A 5 31.54 -3.30 -6.76
CA GLN A 5 32.55 -4.08 -7.46
C GLN A 5 31.98 -5.48 -7.67
N VAL A 6 31.69 -5.84 -8.91
CA VAL A 6 31.40 -7.23 -9.30
C VAL A 6 32.59 -8.08 -8.88
N GLY A 7 32.36 -9.03 -7.96
CA GLY A 7 33.41 -9.84 -7.37
C GLY A 7 34.26 -10.58 -8.41
N PRO A 8 35.56 -10.82 -8.13
CA PRO A 8 36.51 -11.42 -9.08
C PRO A 8 36.09 -12.81 -9.59
N ALA A 9 35.22 -13.53 -8.88
CA ALA A 9 34.68 -14.83 -9.30
C ALA A 9 33.84 -14.77 -10.59
N VAL A 10 33.07 -13.70 -10.81
CA VAL A 10 32.26 -13.54 -12.04
C VAL A 10 33.15 -13.17 -13.23
N ARG A 11 34.24 -12.41 -12.99
CA ARG A 11 35.21 -12.05 -14.03
C ARG A 11 36.09 -13.23 -14.48
N ALA A 12 36.47 -14.11 -13.55
CA ALA A 12 37.32 -15.26 -13.87
C ALA A 12 36.64 -16.29 -14.79
N HIS A 13 35.31 -16.43 -14.72
CA HIS A 13 34.56 -17.29 -15.64
C HIS A 13 34.34 -16.70 -17.05
N ALA A 14 34.47 -15.38 -17.22
CA ALA A 14 34.18 -14.71 -18.49
C ALA A 14 35.41 -14.57 -19.42
N GLN A 15 36.63 -14.73 -18.91
CA GLN A 15 37.87 -14.56 -19.69
C GLN A 15 38.45 -15.85 -20.28
N VAL A 16 37.85 -17.01 -19.98
CA VAL A 16 38.28 -18.30 -20.55
C VAL A 16 37.46 -18.58 -21.81
N GLY A 17 38.03 -18.19 -22.95
CA GLY A 17 37.71 -18.63 -24.32
C GLY A 17 36.27 -19.01 -24.64
N GLY A 18 35.49 -18.08 -25.21
CA GLY A 18 34.41 -18.37 -26.18
C GLY A 18 33.35 -19.41 -25.79
N MET A 19 33.20 -19.76 -24.51
CA MET A 19 32.11 -20.61 -24.06
C MET A 19 30.85 -19.75 -24.05
N ALA A 20 30.06 -19.86 -25.11
CA ALA A 20 28.66 -19.49 -25.07
C ALA A 20 28.02 -20.29 -23.92
N LEU A 21 27.76 -19.63 -22.79
CA LEU A 21 26.93 -20.21 -21.74
C LEU A 21 25.60 -20.54 -22.40
N GLY A 22 25.29 -21.84 -22.49
CA GLY A 22 24.04 -22.31 -23.05
C GLY A 22 22.86 -21.63 -22.37
N GLU A 23 21.79 -21.37 -23.11
CA GLU A 23 20.58 -20.73 -22.59
C GLU A 23 20.11 -21.44 -21.31
N ASP A 24 20.21 -22.78 -21.24
CA ASP A 24 19.87 -23.61 -20.08
C ASP A 24 20.70 -23.28 -18.82
N VAL A 25 22.00 -22.99 -18.96
CA VAL A 25 22.88 -22.67 -17.82
C VAL A 25 22.53 -21.27 -17.30
N LEU A 26 22.27 -20.33 -18.20
CA LEU A 26 21.83 -18.99 -17.80
C LEU A 26 20.45 -19.05 -17.13
N GLU A 27 19.60 -19.92 -17.63
CA GLU A 27 18.24 -20.07 -17.14
C GLU A 27 18.19 -20.68 -15.73
N GLY A 28 18.92 -21.77 -15.51
CA GLY A 28 18.94 -22.51 -14.24
C GLY A 28 19.85 -21.89 -13.19
N HIS A 29 21.09 -21.55 -13.52
CA HIS A 29 22.07 -21.08 -12.53
C HIS A 29 21.93 -19.59 -12.22
N LEU A 30 21.76 -18.72 -13.22
CA LEU A 30 21.75 -17.29 -12.93
C LEU A 30 20.49 -16.87 -12.17
N SER A 31 19.32 -17.43 -12.50
CA SER A 31 18.09 -17.06 -11.80
C SER A 31 18.06 -17.48 -10.33
N GLN A 32 18.88 -18.47 -9.94
CA GLN A 32 19.01 -18.93 -8.56
C GLN A 32 20.05 -18.13 -7.75
N HIS A 33 21.04 -17.54 -8.43
CA HIS A 33 22.20 -16.92 -7.77
C HIS A 33 22.31 -15.41 -7.96
N LEU A 34 21.63 -14.86 -8.96
CA LEU A 34 21.69 -13.44 -9.28
C LEU A 34 20.37 -12.74 -8.92
N GLY A 35 20.50 -11.63 -8.18
CA GLY A 35 19.40 -10.72 -7.96
C GLY A 35 19.15 -9.81 -9.16
N LEU A 36 18.14 -8.96 -9.01
CA LEU A 36 17.72 -8.01 -10.05
C LEU A 36 18.81 -7.00 -10.43
N ALA A 37 19.65 -6.61 -9.47
CA ALA A 37 20.74 -5.67 -9.72
C ALA A 37 21.84 -6.30 -10.59
N GLU A 38 22.19 -7.56 -10.31
CA GLU A 38 23.20 -8.31 -11.04
C GLU A 38 22.78 -8.58 -12.48
N LEU A 39 21.49 -8.87 -12.73
CA LEU A 39 20.98 -9.02 -14.10
C LEU A 39 21.14 -7.75 -14.94
N ALA A 40 20.87 -6.58 -14.35
CA ALA A 40 21.07 -5.30 -15.04
C ALA A 40 22.55 -5.07 -15.36
N HIS A 41 23.46 -5.43 -14.45
CA HIS A 41 24.90 -5.35 -14.67
C HIS A 41 25.38 -6.32 -15.77
N LEU A 42 24.92 -7.58 -15.77
CA LEU A 42 25.26 -8.55 -16.80
C LEU A 42 24.78 -8.13 -18.20
N GLN A 43 23.57 -7.57 -18.29
CA GLN A 43 23.04 -7.06 -19.55
C GLN A 43 23.94 -5.96 -20.15
N GLY A 44 24.59 -5.16 -19.31
CA GLY A 44 25.53 -4.11 -19.71
C GLY A 44 26.96 -4.60 -19.99
N ALA A 45 27.31 -5.84 -19.60
CA ALA A 45 28.69 -6.32 -19.64
C ALA A 45 29.13 -6.80 -21.04
N CYS A 46 28.25 -7.49 -21.79
CA CYS A 46 28.54 -8.00 -23.13
C CYS A 46 27.26 -8.21 -23.96
N VAL A 47 27.36 -8.10 -25.29
CA VAL A 47 26.27 -8.33 -26.25
C VAL A 47 25.70 -9.76 -26.15
N ASP A 48 26.56 -10.75 -25.90
CA ASP A 48 26.11 -12.15 -25.79
C ASP A 48 25.28 -12.39 -24.52
N PHE A 49 25.70 -11.84 -23.38
CA PHE A 49 24.90 -11.88 -22.15
C PHE A 49 23.57 -11.17 -22.32
N LYS A 50 23.57 -9.99 -22.96
CA LYS A 50 22.32 -9.29 -23.27
C LYS A 50 21.39 -10.17 -24.10
N ARG A 51 21.88 -10.75 -25.21
CA ARG A 51 21.07 -11.59 -26.10
C ARG A 51 20.52 -12.82 -25.36
N ALA A 52 21.34 -13.46 -24.55
CA ALA A 52 20.95 -14.66 -23.83
C ALA A 52 19.96 -14.35 -22.69
N LEU A 53 20.17 -13.27 -21.94
CA LEU A 53 19.20 -12.75 -20.96
C LEU A 53 17.89 -12.36 -21.64
N ASP A 54 17.94 -11.76 -22.83
CA ASP A 54 16.76 -11.33 -23.58
C ASP A 54 15.90 -12.51 -24.05
N ARG A 55 16.51 -13.67 -24.32
CA ARG A 55 15.84 -14.91 -24.74
C ARG A 55 15.39 -15.80 -23.59
N SER A 56 16.06 -15.71 -22.44
CA SER A 56 15.75 -16.51 -21.26
C SER A 56 14.54 -15.97 -20.47
N GLY A 57 13.94 -16.83 -19.64
CA GLY A 57 13.01 -16.40 -18.57
C GLY A 57 13.69 -15.86 -17.31
N ALA A 58 15.01 -15.56 -17.34
CA ALA A 58 15.79 -15.21 -16.14
C ALA A 58 15.26 -13.95 -15.43
N TRP A 59 14.83 -12.93 -16.19
CA TRP A 59 14.22 -11.72 -15.62
C TRP A 59 12.96 -12.06 -14.82
N PHE A 60 12.03 -12.80 -15.41
CA PHE A 60 10.77 -13.16 -14.75
C PHE A 60 11.04 -13.95 -13.46
N ARG A 61 11.84 -15.02 -13.53
CA ARG A 61 12.18 -15.80 -12.33
C ARG A 61 12.86 -14.97 -11.25
N SER A 62 13.80 -14.10 -11.62
CA SER A 62 14.51 -13.29 -10.62
C SER A 62 13.59 -12.27 -9.97
N VAL A 63 12.65 -11.68 -10.73
CA VAL A 63 11.66 -10.77 -10.16
C VAL A 63 10.70 -11.53 -9.25
N SER A 64 10.13 -12.65 -9.70
CA SER A 64 9.23 -13.48 -8.89
C SER A 64 9.91 -14.04 -7.64
N ALA A 65 11.22 -14.32 -7.68
CA ALA A 65 11.97 -14.76 -6.51
C ALA A 65 12.26 -13.61 -5.53
N THR A 66 12.51 -12.39 -6.04
CA THR A 66 12.85 -11.23 -5.20
C THR A 66 11.60 -10.57 -4.61
N LEU A 67 10.49 -10.60 -5.35
CA LEU A 67 9.21 -9.97 -4.99
C LEU A 67 8.07 -10.99 -5.19
N PRO A 68 8.03 -12.08 -4.41
CA PRO A 68 7.06 -13.17 -4.58
C PRO A 68 5.60 -12.74 -4.37
N GLU A 69 5.39 -11.62 -3.67
CA GLU A 69 4.07 -11.03 -3.43
C GLU A 69 3.58 -10.19 -4.62
N LEU A 70 4.41 -9.95 -5.64
CA LEU A 70 4.02 -9.30 -6.88
C LEU A 70 3.77 -10.33 -7.99
N ASP A 71 2.52 -10.44 -8.42
CA ASP A 71 2.15 -11.17 -9.63
C ASP A 71 2.36 -10.26 -10.85
N ILE A 72 3.58 -10.30 -11.38
CA ILE A 72 3.97 -9.47 -12.53
C ILE A 72 3.69 -10.23 -13.83
N ALA A 73 2.88 -9.66 -14.70
CA ALA A 73 2.63 -10.25 -16.02
C ALA A 73 3.96 -10.42 -16.80
N SER A 74 4.24 -11.64 -17.26
CA SER A 74 5.49 -11.98 -17.98
C SER A 74 5.72 -11.11 -19.21
N GLU A 75 4.63 -10.63 -19.83
CA GLU A 75 4.66 -9.69 -20.96
C GLU A 75 5.43 -8.40 -20.66
N LEU A 76 5.40 -7.93 -19.41
CA LEU A 76 6.11 -6.72 -18.97
C LEU A 76 7.63 -6.89 -18.94
N LEU A 77 8.09 -8.13 -18.98
CA LEU A 77 9.51 -8.47 -18.98
C LEU A 77 9.97 -8.97 -20.35
N LYS A 78 9.14 -8.92 -21.41
CA LYS A 78 9.56 -9.37 -22.75
C LYS A 78 10.48 -8.37 -23.44
N THR A 79 10.13 -7.09 -23.41
CA THR A 79 10.91 -6.07 -24.15
C THR A 79 11.94 -5.36 -23.28
N PRO A 80 13.11 -4.97 -23.83
CA PRO A 80 14.10 -4.20 -23.08
C PRO A 80 13.56 -2.88 -22.52
N LEU A 81 12.63 -2.23 -23.24
CA LEU A 81 12.03 -0.97 -22.81
C LEU A 81 11.17 -1.15 -21.56
N GLN A 82 10.26 -2.14 -21.57
CA GLN A 82 9.39 -2.41 -20.42
C GLN A 82 10.21 -2.88 -19.20
N ARG A 83 11.24 -3.70 -19.40
CA ARG A 83 12.18 -4.07 -18.33
C ARG A 83 12.85 -2.85 -17.71
N ARG A 84 13.30 -1.89 -18.53
CA ARG A 84 13.90 -0.64 -18.02
C ARG A 84 12.90 0.19 -17.21
N GLN A 85 11.65 0.27 -17.64
CA GLN A 85 10.60 0.98 -16.90
C GLN A 85 10.32 0.29 -15.55
N LEU A 86 10.18 -1.03 -15.56
CA LEU A 86 9.87 -1.81 -14.37
C LEU A 86 11.05 -1.84 -13.37
N THR A 87 12.28 -1.98 -13.86
CA THR A 87 13.49 -1.93 -13.02
C THR A 87 13.67 -0.60 -12.30
N GLY A 88 13.24 0.52 -12.90
CA GLY A 88 13.18 1.81 -12.23
C GLY A 88 12.20 1.88 -11.04
N CYS A 89 11.25 0.94 -10.96
CA CYS A 89 10.28 0.83 -9.87
C CYS A 89 10.78 -0.03 -8.71
N PHE A 90 11.65 -1.01 -8.96
CA PHE A 90 12.09 -1.97 -7.94
C PHE A 90 12.71 -1.37 -6.67
N PRO A 91 13.54 -0.30 -6.71
CA PRO A 91 14.06 0.27 -5.48
C PRO A 91 12.98 0.72 -4.50
N ALA A 92 11.84 1.19 -5.00
CA ALA A 92 10.71 1.54 -4.15
C ALA A 92 9.94 0.29 -3.71
N LEU A 93 9.65 -0.64 -4.64
CA LEU A 93 8.88 -1.85 -4.33
C LEU A 93 9.58 -2.76 -3.31
N LEU A 94 10.92 -2.86 -3.36
CA LEU A 94 11.74 -3.62 -2.41
C LEU A 94 11.74 -3.02 -0.99
N GLN A 95 11.37 -1.75 -0.84
CA GLN A 95 11.22 -1.11 0.47
C GLN A 95 9.84 -1.36 1.09
N ALA A 96 8.87 -1.83 0.31
CA ALA A 96 7.54 -2.13 0.82
C ALA A 96 7.53 -3.50 1.50
N ARG A 97 6.85 -3.59 2.64
CA ARG A 97 6.43 -4.88 3.19
C ARG A 97 5.03 -5.21 2.71
N PHE A 98 4.85 -6.42 2.21
CA PHE A 98 3.57 -6.91 1.72
C PHE A 98 2.80 -7.58 2.85
N ALA A 99 1.48 -7.47 2.85
CA ALA A 99 0.65 -8.22 3.79
C ALA A 99 0.77 -9.73 3.53
N GLU A 100 0.72 -10.53 4.59
CA GLU A 100 0.71 -11.99 4.49
C GLU A 100 -0.45 -12.47 3.60
N ASP A 101 -0.20 -13.52 2.81
CA ASP A 101 -1.15 -14.17 1.91
C ASP A 101 -1.71 -13.28 0.78
N MET A 102 -1.02 -12.20 0.44
CA MET A 102 -1.50 -11.26 -0.55
C MET A 102 -0.64 -11.23 -1.81
N GLN A 103 -1.30 -11.32 -2.97
CA GLN A 103 -0.66 -11.12 -4.27
C GLN A 103 -1.12 -9.83 -4.93
N VAL A 104 -0.15 -9.09 -5.44
CA VAL A 104 -0.35 -7.79 -6.08
C VAL A 104 -0.13 -7.95 -7.57
N GLN A 105 -1.21 -7.89 -8.32
CA GLN A 105 -1.13 -7.99 -9.77
C GLN A 105 -0.57 -6.70 -10.37
N ILE A 106 0.49 -6.84 -11.17
CA ILE A 106 1.06 -5.78 -12.00
C ILE A 106 0.90 -6.22 -13.45
N SER A 107 -0.12 -5.67 -14.11
CA SER A 107 -0.50 -6.03 -15.48
C SER A 107 0.04 -5.06 -16.53
N SER A 108 0.43 -3.85 -16.11
CA SER A 108 0.96 -2.80 -16.97
C SER A 108 2.17 -2.07 -16.35
N PRO A 109 3.03 -1.42 -17.15
CA PRO A 109 4.07 -0.53 -16.62
C PRO A 109 3.49 0.61 -15.78
N GLU A 110 2.32 1.11 -16.15
CA GLU A 110 1.61 2.18 -15.44
C GLU A 110 1.21 1.75 -14.02
N ASP A 111 0.80 0.48 -13.83
CA ASP A 111 0.50 -0.08 -12.51
C ASP A 111 1.76 -0.08 -11.62
N ALA A 112 2.88 -0.58 -12.15
CA ALA A 112 4.15 -0.62 -11.44
C ALA A 112 4.64 0.78 -11.06
N GLU A 113 4.56 1.72 -11.99
CA GLU A 113 4.92 3.11 -11.73
C GLU A 113 4.03 3.76 -10.67
N SER A 114 2.72 3.52 -10.76
CA SER A 114 1.73 4.06 -9.83
C SER A 114 1.98 3.52 -8.42
N LEU A 115 2.18 2.20 -8.29
CA LEU A 115 2.51 1.56 -7.03
C LEU A 115 3.85 2.08 -6.47
N ALA A 116 4.90 2.17 -7.28
CA ALA A 116 6.19 2.70 -6.85
C ALA A 116 6.11 4.18 -6.43
N LYS A 117 5.30 5.00 -7.12
CA LYS A 117 5.02 6.40 -6.73
C LYS A 117 4.29 6.45 -5.38
N LEU A 118 3.34 5.55 -5.14
CA LEU A 118 2.65 5.44 -3.85
C LEU A 118 3.61 5.03 -2.74
N VAL A 119 4.44 4.01 -2.94
CA VAL A 119 5.44 3.58 -1.95
C VAL A 119 6.41 4.70 -1.59
N ARG A 120 6.93 5.42 -2.58
CA ARG A 120 7.81 6.58 -2.32
C ARG A 120 7.09 7.69 -1.55
N SER A 121 5.82 7.95 -1.87
CA SER A 121 5.02 8.97 -1.19
C SER A 121 4.73 8.58 0.25
N ALA A 122 4.36 7.32 0.49
CA ALA A 122 4.18 6.71 1.81
C ALA A 122 5.46 6.80 2.64
N HIS A 123 6.60 6.39 2.08
CA HIS A 123 7.89 6.49 2.75
C HIS A 123 8.22 7.95 3.10
N ARG A 124 8.04 8.89 2.17
CA ARG A 124 8.25 10.32 2.44
C ARG A 124 7.36 10.84 3.56
N ALA A 125 6.08 10.44 3.59
CA ALA A 125 5.15 10.82 4.66
C ALA A 125 5.61 10.30 6.02
N ALA A 126 6.01 9.03 6.10
CA ALA A 126 6.56 8.43 7.32
C ALA A 126 7.87 9.13 7.76
N SER A 127 8.79 9.39 6.84
CA SER A 127 10.04 10.09 7.15
C SER A 127 9.80 11.51 7.65
N MET A 128 8.85 12.24 7.06
CA MET A 128 8.46 13.57 7.54
C MET A 128 7.80 13.51 8.92
N HIS A 129 6.99 12.50 9.22
CA HIS A 129 6.42 12.33 10.56
C HIS A 129 7.52 12.11 11.59
N SER A 130 8.44 11.17 11.33
CA SER A 130 9.58 10.91 12.20
C SER A 130 10.48 12.15 12.40
N ALA A 131 10.80 12.86 11.32
CA ALA A 131 11.62 14.08 11.38
C ALA A 131 10.98 15.20 12.22
N ASN A 132 9.65 15.19 12.36
CA ASN A 132 8.91 16.14 13.18
C ASN A 132 8.71 15.65 14.63
N ASN A 133 9.54 14.72 15.11
CA ASN A 133 9.40 14.06 16.41
C ASN A 133 8.03 13.39 16.60
N GLY A 134 7.48 12.87 15.50
CA GLY A 134 6.32 12.00 15.54
C GLY A 134 6.66 10.69 16.27
N GLY A 135 5.67 10.15 16.99
CA GLY A 135 5.79 8.88 17.71
C GLY A 135 5.63 7.67 16.78
N ALA A 136 4.95 6.64 17.27
CA ALA A 136 4.74 5.43 16.48
C ALA A 136 3.86 5.71 15.24
N THR A 137 4.24 5.17 14.08
CA THR A 137 3.46 5.28 12.84
C THR A 137 3.52 3.99 12.04
N CYS A 138 2.43 3.70 11.33
CA CYS A 138 2.34 2.67 10.31
C CYS A 138 1.75 3.29 9.05
N VAL A 139 2.43 3.09 7.91
CA VAL A 139 1.89 3.46 6.61
C VAL A 139 1.59 2.20 5.82
N ILE A 140 0.37 2.16 5.32
CA ILE A 140 -0.22 1.06 4.59
C ILE A 140 -0.54 1.58 3.19
N ILE A 141 -0.37 0.76 2.17
CA ILE A 141 -0.91 1.04 0.83
C ILE A 141 -2.03 0.05 0.62
N ALA A 142 -3.24 0.50 0.31
CA ALA A 142 -4.39 -0.38 0.20
C ALA A 142 -5.27 -0.09 -1.01
N LYS A 143 -6.25 -0.96 -1.27
CA LYS A 143 -7.37 -0.61 -2.17
C LYS A 143 -8.53 -0.10 -1.34
N LEU A 144 -8.89 1.16 -1.51
CA LEU A 144 -10.09 1.74 -0.93
C LEU A 144 -11.28 1.42 -1.84
N ARG A 145 -12.20 0.60 -1.34
CA ARG A 145 -13.38 0.14 -2.10
C ARG A 145 -14.68 0.34 -1.34
N PHE A 146 -15.70 0.83 -2.02
CA PHE A 146 -17.06 1.01 -1.50
C PHE A 146 -18.09 0.24 -2.35
N PRO A 147 -19.22 -0.21 -1.79
CA PRO A 147 -20.33 -0.74 -2.58
C PRO A 147 -20.95 0.38 -3.44
N ILE A 148 -21.25 0.08 -4.70
CA ILE A 148 -21.72 1.10 -5.65
C ILE A 148 -23.12 1.63 -5.32
N HIS A 149 -23.99 0.78 -4.77
CA HIS A 149 -25.44 1.04 -4.67
C HIS A 149 -25.81 2.16 -3.69
N ASP A 150 -24.91 2.50 -2.75
CA ASP A 150 -25.15 3.52 -1.72
C ASP A 150 -24.13 4.66 -1.77
N LEU A 151 -23.09 4.55 -2.59
CA LEU A 151 -21.99 5.52 -2.62
C LEU A 151 -22.42 6.89 -3.15
N GLU A 152 -23.28 6.92 -4.17
CA GLU A 152 -23.78 8.16 -4.76
C GLU A 152 -24.53 8.99 -3.73
N ARG A 153 -25.51 8.38 -3.04
CA ARG A 153 -26.30 9.06 -2.00
C ARG A 153 -25.45 9.45 -0.80
N ALA A 154 -24.52 8.59 -0.37
CA ALA A 154 -23.68 8.84 0.79
C ALA A 154 -22.68 9.99 0.58
N MET A 155 -22.23 10.21 -0.67
CA MET A 155 -21.30 11.28 -1.01
C MET A 155 -21.98 12.61 -1.32
N GLU A 156 -23.30 12.62 -1.49
CA GLU A 156 -24.06 13.84 -1.74
C GLU A 156 -24.56 14.46 -0.43
N GLU A 157 -24.42 15.77 -0.31
CA GLU A 157 -24.89 16.57 0.84
C GLU A 157 -26.41 16.77 0.74
N GLU A 158 -27.19 15.68 0.67
CA GLU A 158 -28.64 15.77 0.73
C GLU A 158 -29.10 15.84 2.20
N GLU A 159 -29.93 16.83 2.53
CA GLU A 159 -30.52 17.05 3.86
C GLU A 159 -31.54 15.97 4.28
N ASP A 160 -31.58 14.82 3.59
CA ASP A 160 -32.51 13.75 3.93
C ASP A 160 -32.10 13.13 5.28
N PRO A 161 -32.97 13.17 6.32
CA PRO A 161 -32.71 12.53 7.60
C PRO A 161 -32.60 10.99 7.50
N SER A 162 -32.92 10.39 6.34
CA SER A 162 -32.72 8.97 6.04
C SER A 162 -31.40 8.65 5.32
N SER A 163 -30.45 9.60 5.31
CA SER A 163 -29.17 9.47 4.60
C SER A 163 -28.49 8.12 4.86
N THR A 164 -28.29 7.36 3.78
CA THR A 164 -27.72 6.02 3.81
C THR A 164 -26.20 6.13 3.87
N ALA A 165 -25.58 5.67 4.96
CA ALA A 165 -24.14 5.60 5.05
C ALA A 165 -23.59 4.49 4.14
N CYS A 166 -22.48 4.76 3.45
CA CYS A 166 -21.80 3.79 2.58
C CYS A 166 -20.43 3.44 3.16
N CYS A 167 -20.24 2.19 3.57
CA CYS A 167 -19.00 1.75 4.21
C CYS A 167 -18.07 1.02 3.24
N SER A 168 -16.77 1.22 3.42
CA SER A 168 -15.75 0.51 2.68
C SER A 168 -15.63 -0.94 3.15
N ALA A 169 -15.00 -1.76 2.31
CA ALA A 169 -14.39 -2.99 2.80
C ALA A 169 -13.33 -2.66 3.87
N PRO A 170 -13.22 -3.48 4.93
CA PRO A 170 -12.26 -3.26 6.00
C PRO A 170 -10.82 -3.53 5.52
N ILE A 171 -9.91 -2.61 5.84
CA ILE A 171 -8.47 -2.74 5.59
C ILE A 171 -7.83 -3.36 6.84
N THR A 172 -7.37 -4.61 6.73
CA THR A 172 -6.76 -5.32 7.86
C THR A 172 -5.25 -5.41 7.71
N PHE A 173 -4.49 -5.01 8.72
CA PHE A 173 -3.02 -5.02 8.66
C PHE A 173 -2.40 -5.32 10.02
N THR A 174 -1.16 -5.81 9.99
CA THR A 174 -0.37 -6.04 11.19
C THR A 174 0.26 -4.74 11.68
N ILE A 175 0.34 -4.59 12.99
CA ILE A 175 0.99 -3.45 13.63
C ILE A 175 2.20 -3.87 14.45
N SER A 176 3.16 -2.95 14.56
CA SER A 176 4.31 -3.12 15.45
C SER A 176 3.88 -3.04 16.91
N LYS A 177 4.75 -3.50 17.82
CA LYS A 177 4.49 -3.43 19.27
C LYS A 177 4.43 -1.99 19.75
N GLU A 178 5.25 -1.13 19.16
CA GLU A 178 5.35 0.29 19.44
C GLU A 178 4.03 0.98 19.11
N LEU A 179 3.49 0.71 17.91
CA LEU A 179 2.19 1.24 17.53
C LEU A 179 1.07 0.63 18.39
N GLY A 180 1.10 -0.68 18.68
CA GLY A 180 0.13 -1.31 19.59
C GLY A 180 0.10 -0.64 20.97
N GLY A 181 1.29 -0.34 21.53
CA GLY A 181 1.44 0.40 22.77
C GLY A 181 0.87 1.82 22.70
N ALA A 182 1.16 2.56 21.62
CA ALA A 182 0.62 3.89 21.40
C ALA A 182 -0.92 3.90 21.25
N LEU A 183 -1.48 2.85 20.64
CA LEU A 183 -2.91 2.64 20.48
C LEU A 183 -3.59 2.03 21.72
N LYS A 184 -2.83 1.70 22.76
CA LYS A 184 -3.29 1.01 23.97
C LYS A 184 -4.04 -0.30 23.66
N THR A 185 -3.57 -1.04 22.67
CA THR A 185 -4.11 -2.34 22.28
C THR A 185 -3.06 -3.44 22.41
N THR A 186 -3.50 -4.62 22.83
CA THR A 186 -2.66 -5.83 22.83
C THR A 186 -2.71 -6.56 21.49
N SER A 187 -3.58 -6.12 20.57
CA SER A 187 -3.71 -6.75 19.27
C SER A 187 -2.49 -6.51 18.40
N ARG A 188 -2.19 -7.51 17.58
CA ARG A 188 -1.19 -7.41 16.51
C ARG A 188 -1.81 -7.05 15.17
N ARG A 189 -3.15 -7.04 15.06
CA ARG A 189 -3.87 -6.80 13.82
C ARG A 189 -4.94 -5.74 14.04
N LEU A 190 -4.91 -4.71 13.21
CA LEU A 190 -5.93 -3.69 13.19
C LEU A 190 -6.80 -3.81 11.97
N GLU A 191 -8.05 -3.41 12.15
CA GLU A 191 -9.02 -3.22 11.10
C GLU A 191 -9.33 -1.73 11.01
N LEU A 192 -9.16 -1.15 9.82
CA LEU A 192 -9.61 0.20 9.50
C LEU A 192 -10.77 0.14 8.53
N GLN A 193 -11.82 0.88 8.82
CA GLN A 193 -12.96 1.02 7.93
C GLN A 193 -13.20 2.50 7.64
N PHE A 194 -13.52 2.80 6.39
CA PHE A 194 -13.92 4.12 5.95
C PHE A 194 -15.41 4.12 5.63
N GLY A 195 -16.06 5.26 5.79
CA GLY A 195 -17.48 5.42 5.50
C GLY A 195 -17.74 6.76 4.84
N TRP A 196 -18.74 6.85 3.98
CA TRP A 196 -19.29 8.13 3.55
C TRP A 196 -20.66 8.32 4.20
N LEU A 197 -20.90 9.53 4.69
CA LEU A 197 -22.22 9.98 5.14
C LEU A 197 -22.33 11.47 4.86
N GLN A 198 -23.35 11.87 4.09
CA GLN A 198 -23.64 13.28 3.76
C GLN A 198 -22.39 14.03 3.25
N GLY A 199 -21.63 13.43 2.34
CA GLY A 199 -20.42 14.02 1.78
C GLY A 199 -19.19 14.03 2.72
N ALA A 200 -19.34 13.64 3.98
CA ALA A 200 -18.24 13.51 4.93
C ALA A 200 -17.61 12.11 4.88
N LEU A 201 -16.28 12.05 4.83
CA LEU A 201 -15.55 10.80 5.01
C LEU A 201 -15.40 10.53 6.51
N LEU A 202 -15.85 9.35 6.93
CA LEU A 202 -15.73 8.84 8.28
C LEU A 202 -14.64 7.76 8.33
N VAL A 203 -14.07 7.57 9.50
CA VAL A 203 -13.12 6.50 9.81
C VAL A 203 -13.50 5.80 11.10
N ARG A 204 -13.28 4.49 11.14
CA ARG A 204 -13.39 3.65 12.32
C ARG A 204 -12.20 2.71 12.40
N MET A 205 -11.76 2.41 13.60
CA MET A 205 -10.63 1.52 13.86
C MET A 205 -11.01 0.48 14.91
N GLN A 206 -10.73 -0.78 14.64
CA GLN A 206 -11.11 -1.92 15.49
C GLN A 206 -9.95 -2.91 15.62
N ASP A 207 -10.02 -3.74 16.65
CA ASP A 207 -9.16 -4.91 16.80
C ASP A 207 -9.69 -6.05 15.92
N ALA A 208 -8.89 -6.50 14.96
CA ALA A 208 -9.30 -7.56 14.04
C ALA A 208 -9.58 -8.91 14.74
N ALA A 209 -9.04 -9.15 15.94
CA ALA A 209 -9.29 -10.37 16.71
C ALA A 209 -10.68 -10.36 17.38
N ASN A 210 -11.21 -9.18 17.67
CA ASN A 210 -12.49 -9.00 18.34
C ASN A 210 -13.63 -8.70 17.37
N THR A 211 -13.36 -8.71 16.06
CA THR A 211 -14.39 -8.56 15.04
C THR A 211 -15.22 -9.84 14.97
N THR A 212 -16.16 -10.04 15.91
CA THR A 212 -17.31 -10.93 15.68
C THR A 212 -18.11 -10.30 14.55
N SER A 213 -17.86 -10.79 13.32
CA SER A 213 -18.48 -10.42 12.04
C SER A 213 -19.60 -9.38 12.22
N PRO A 214 -19.30 -8.08 12.10
CA PRO A 214 -20.30 -7.07 12.33
C PRO A 214 -21.19 -7.12 11.10
N GLN A 215 -22.44 -7.53 11.27
CA GLN A 215 -23.45 -6.92 10.42
C GLN A 215 -23.24 -5.42 10.59
N LEU A 216 -22.88 -4.77 9.49
CA LEU A 216 -22.79 -3.33 9.38
C LEU A 216 -24.13 -2.75 9.83
N GLU A 217 -24.30 -2.48 11.11
CA GLU A 217 -25.38 -1.63 11.56
C GLU A 217 -24.99 -0.21 11.13
N ALA A 218 -25.34 0.12 9.88
CA ALA A 218 -25.35 1.48 9.37
C ALA A 218 -26.07 2.43 10.35
N ASP A 219 -27.00 1.88 11.14
CA ASP A 219 -27.70 2.54 12.24
C ASP A 219 -26.76 3.13 13.31
N ALA A 220 -25.58 2.55 13.53
CA ALA A 220 -24.60 3.10 14.49
C ALA A 220 -23.86 4.34 13.98
N ILE A 221 -23.94 4.65 12.67
CA ILE A 221 -23.38 5.87 12.08
C ILE A 221 -24.30 7.06 12.36
N LEU A 222 -25.61 6.82 12.44
CA LEU A 222 -26.65 7.83 12.67
C LEU A 222 -26.97 8.05 14.16
N GLY A 223 -26.23 7.43 15.08
CA GLY A 223 -26.31 7.76 16.50
C GLY A 223 -26.14 9.27 16.68
N PRO A 224 -26.85 9.90 17.65
CA PRO A 224 -26.90 11.34 17.77
C PRO A 224 -25.47 11.87 17.69
N SER A 225 -25.22 12.66 16.65
CA SER A 225 -24.06 13.52 16.49
C SER A 225 -24.14 14.55 17.61
N GLY A 226 -24.00 14.08 18.85
CA GLY A 226 -23.57 14.92 19.93
C GLY A 226 -22.29 15.51 19.40
N GLU A 227 -22.33 16.82 19.16
CA GLU A 227 -21.20 17.70 19.29
C GLU A 227 -20.60 17.43 20.68
N ALA A 228 -19.95 16.27 20.82
CA ALA A 228 -19.15 15.89 21.94
C ALA A 228 -17.97 16.83 21.80
N LEU A 229 -18.15 17.99 22.46
CA LEU A 229 -17.17 19.01 22.75
C LEU A 229 -15.79 18.40 22.55
N PHE A 230 -15.10 18.87 21.51
CA PHE A 230 -13.74 18.49 21.18
C PHE A 230 -12.87 18.62 22.43
N ASN A 231 -12.85 17.58 23.27
CA ASN A 231 -11.96 17.48 24.40
C ASN A 231 -10.62 17.10 23.77
N ARG A 232 -9.96 18.12 23.22
CA ARG A 232 -8.71 18.06 22.43
C ARG A 232 -7.54 17.45 23.19
N ASP A 233 -7.74 17.11 24.45
CA ASP A 233 -6.68 16.68 25.36
C ASP A 233 -6.51 15.15 25.42
N CYS A 234 -7.39 14.37 24.76
CA CYS A 234 -7.19 12.93 24.59
C CYS A 234 -6.51 12.67 23.23
N GLY A 235 -5.18 12.50 23.25
CA GLY A 235 -4.34 12.19 22.08
C GLY A 235 -4.61 10.81 21.49
N GLY A 236 -5.80 10.62 20.91
CA GLY A 236 -6.14 9.44 20.12
C GLY A 236 -5.27 9.34 18.86
N PRO A 237 -5.18 8.16 18.26
CA PRO A 237 -4.43 7.97 17.04
C PRO A 237 -5.07 8.71 15.86
N MET A 238 -4.20 9.19 14.99
CA MET A 238 -4.56 9.96 13.82
C MET A 238 -4.44 9.07 12.59
N VAL A 239 -5.42 9.18 11.70
CA VAL A 239 -5.46 8.54 10.41
C VAL A 239 -5.37 9.62 9.34
N ASP A 240 -4.39 9.47 8.45
CA ASP A 240 -4.30 10.21 7.20
C ASP A 240 -4.54 9.23 6.04
N ILE A 241 -5.24 9.65 5.00
CA ILE A 241 -5.47 8.84 3.79
C ILE A 241 -5.26 9.70 2.55
N SER A 242 -4.64 9.11 1.54
CA SER A 242 -4.57 9.73 0.22
C SER A 242 -4.82 8.71 -0.89
N VAL A 243 -5.65 9.13 -1.83
CA VAL A 243 -6.07 8.41 -3.03
C VAL A 243 -5.83 9.33 -4.23
N ARG A 244 -5.33 8.77 -5.32
CA ARG A 244 -5.23 9.50 -6.59
C ARG A 244 -5.64 8.60 -7.74
N ASP A 245 -6.74 8.97 -8.37
CA ASP A 245 -7.29 8.39 -9.58
C ASP A 245 -7.61 9.51 -10.59
N PRO A 246 -7.56 9.27 -11.91
CA PRO A 246 -7.96 10.27 -12.90
C PRO A 246 -9.36 10.84 -12.71
N SER A 247 -10.28 10.07 -12.11
CA SER A 247 -11.67 10.46 -11.83
C SER A 247 -11.90 10.95 -10.40
N PHE A 248 -10.98 10.65 -9.46
CA PHE A 248 -11.15 10.95 -8.05
C PHE A 248 -9.83 11.25 -7.32
N THR A 249 -9.77 12.36 -6.58
CA THR A 249 -8.67 12.68 -5.67
C THR A 249 -9.20 12.78 -4.25
N LEU A 250 -8.58 12.05 -3.33
CA LEU A 250 -8.85 12.16 -1.90
C LEU A 250 -7.53 12.39 -1.16
N HIS A 251 -7.52 13.33 -0.25
CA HIS A 251 -6.38 13.58 0.61
C HIS A 251 -6.88 14.18 1.92
N GLN A 252 -7.13 13.30 2.88
CA GLN A 252 -7.69 13.63 4.18
C GLN A 252 -6.62 13.45 5.25
N ARG A 253 -6.54 14.37 6.20
CA ARG A 253 -5.52 14.36 7.24
C ARG A 253 -6.15 14.53 8.61
N GLY A 254 -5.55 13.86 9.58
CA GLY A 254 -5.85 14.02 10.97
C GLY A 254 -7.25 13.58 11.36
N GLY A 255 -7.77 12.52 10.75
CA GLY A 255 -8.95 11.85 11.29
C GLY A 255 -8.60 11.19 12.61
N MET A 256 -9.24 11.57 13.72
CA MET A 256 -9.04 10.88 14.99
C MET A 256 -9.86 9.59 14.97
N ALA A 257 -9.23 8.45 15.18
CA ALA A 257 -9.92 7.16 15.30
C ALA A 257 -9.68 6.60 16.70
N GLU A 258 -10.72 6.17 17.41
CA GLU A 258 -10.55 5.51 18.71
C GLU A 258 -10.64 3.99 18.51
N MET A 259 -9.78 3.24 19.21
CA MET A 259 -9.79 1.77 19.12
C MET A 259 -11.10 1.22 19.67
N GLY A 260 -11.87 0.51 18.83
CA GLY A 260 -13.20 0.01 19.21
C GLY A 260 -14.25 1.12 19.38
N GLY A 261 -13.92 2.36 19.00
CA GLY A 261 -14.80 3.51 19.14
C GLY A 261 -15.88 3.59 18.05
N ALA A 262 -16.71 4.62 18.19
CA ALA A 262 -17.68 5.02 17.18
C ALA A 262 -16.99 5.60 15.94
N TRP A 263 -17.74 5.75 14.86
CA TRP A 263 -17.30 6.45 13.66
C TRP A 263 -16.92 7.89 13.98
N LYS A 264 -15.82 8.36 13.39
CA LYS A 264 -15.34 9.73 13.53
C LYS A 264 -15.18 10.34 12.15
N SER A 265 -15.60 11.59 12.02
CA SER A 265 -15.32 12.35 10.80
C SER A 265 -13.82 12.51 10.63
N MET A 266 -13.35 12.32 9.40
CA MET A 266 -11.99 12.66 9.03
C MET A 266 -11.79 14.17 9.21
N GLY A 267 -10.56 14.56 9.52
CA GLY A 267 -10.22 15.96 9.71
C GLY A 267 -10.28 16.77 8.42
N GLY A 268 -9.44 17.81 8.35
CA GLY A 268 -9.34 18.63 7.15
C GLY A 268 -8.67 17.91 5.97
N GLY A 269 -9.11 18.23 4.76
CA GLY A 269 -8.52 17.66 3.56
C GLY A 269 -9.14 18.15 2.27
N LEU A 270 -8.78 17.45 1.20
CA LEU A 270 -9.30 17.67 -0.15
C LEU A 270 -10.01 16.38 -0.59
N THR A 271 -11.29 16.50 -0.89
CA THR A 271 -12.04 15.52 -1.67
C THR A 271 -12.42 16.20 -2.97
N LEU A 272 -11.98 15.66 -4.10
CA LEU A 272 -12.27 16.22 -5.42
C LEU A 272 -12.72 15.10 -6.36
N VAL A 273 -13.97 15.20 -6.79
CA VAL A 273 -14.51 14.41 -7.90
C VAL A 273 -14.22 15.18 -9.18
N HIS A 274 -13.50 14.56 -10.12
CA HIS A 274 -13.20 15.18 -11.41
C HIS A 274 -14.43 15.13 -12.33
N LYS A 275 -14.29 15.58 -13.58
CA LYS A 275 -15.34 15.84 -14.60
C LYS A 275 -16.57 14.91 -14.66
N ASP A 276 -16.49 13.68 -14.18
CA ASP A 276 -17.55 12.68 -14.22
C ASP A 276 -17.69 11.97 -12.85
N LYS A 277 -18.80 12.25 -12.14
CA LYS A 277 -19.15 11.60 -10.87
C LYS A 277 -19.31 10.09 -11.02
N ALA A 278 -19.95 9.63 -12.10
CA ALA A 278 -20.18 8.21 -12.33
C ALA A 278 -18.85 7.47 -12.53
N ALA A 279 -17.87 8.10 -13.18
CA ALA A 279 -16.52 7.56 -13.27
C ALA A 279 -15.86 7.42 -11.89
N ALA A 280 -15.98 8.43 -11.02
CA ALA A 280 -15.44 8.39 -9.66
C ALA A 280 -16.09 7.29 -8.80
N TYR A 281 -17.42 7.19 -8.81
CA TYR A 281 -18.15 6.14 -8.08
C TYR A 281 -17.78 4.75 -8.60
N LYS A 282 -17.64 4.59 -9.92
CA LYS A 282 -17.19 3.34 -10.53
C LYS A 282 -15.75 3.00 -10.15
N ALA A 283 -14.86 3.99 -10.05
CA ALA A 283 -13.48 3.80 -9.62
C ALA A 283 -13.44 3.36 -8.14
N LEU A 284 -14.15 4.06 -7.25
CA LEU A 284 -14.30 3.67 -5.84
C LEU A 284 -14.95 2.29 -5.67
N ALA A 285 -15.93 1.95 -6.51
CA ALA A 285 -16.56 0.63 -6.49
C ALA A 285 -15.64 -0.51 -6.95
N ARG A 286 -14.70 -0.22 -7.85
CA ARG A 286 -13.66 -1.16 -8.30
C ARG A 286 -12.51 -1.28 -7.31
N GLY A 287 -12.33 -0.27 -6.46
CA GLY A 287 -11.22 -0.15 -5.52
C GLY A 287 -10.09 0.68 -6.12
N ILE A 288 -9.72 1.75 -5.45
CA ILE A 288 -8.63 2.64 -5.87
C ILE A 288 -7.43 2.45 -4.93
N LEU A 289 -6.23 2.39 -5.50
CA LEU A 289 -5.01 2.38 -4.71
C LEU A 289 -4.88 3.66 -3.89
N CYS A 290 -4.65 3.49 -2.60
CA CYS A 290 -4.49 4.55 -1.62
C CYS A 290 -3.29 4.26 -0.72
N TRP A 291 -2.79 5.27 -0.03
CA TRP A 291 -2.02 5.03 1.18
C TRP A 291 -2.77 5.58 2.38
N VAL A 292 -2.68 4.84 3.49
CA VAL A 292 -3.25 5.15 4.80
C VAL A 292 -2.12 5.21 5.80
N CYS A 293 -2.01 6.30 6.55
CA CYS A 293 -1.05 6.43 7.64
C CYS A 293 -1.83 6.45 8.95
N VAL A 294 -1.56 5.46 9.81
CA VAL A 294 -1.95 5.48 11.21
C VAL A 294 -0.77 5.96 12.01
N ARG A 295 -0.97 6.93 12.89
CA ARG A 295 0.09 7.47 13.73
C ARG A 295 -0.43 7.87 15.09
N GLU A 296 0.47 7.88 16.06
CA GLU A 296 0.19 8.41 17.38
C GLU A 296 -0.27 9.88 17.29
N GLY A 297 -1.30 10.21 18.06
CA GLY A 297 -1.70 11.60 18.29
C GLY A 297 -0.56 12.41 18.90
N ARG A 298 -0.59 13.74 18.79
CA ARG A 298 0.44 14.57 19.44
C ARG A 298 0.44 14.30 20.94
N ALA A 299 1.49 13.67 21.45
CA ALA A 299 1.72 13.56 22.89
C ALA A 299 1.80 14.97 23.50
N SER A 300 1.09 15.18 24.60
CA SER A 300 1.09 16.41 25.38
C SER A 300 2.47 16.65 26.01
N LYS A 301 3.40 17.26 25.25
CA LYS A 301 4.67 17.89 25.69
C LYS A 301 5.59 17.12 26.67
N GLY A 302 5.39 15.82 26.91
CA GLY A 302 6.27 14.97 27.71
C GLY A 302 7.35 14.33 26.83
N ARG A 303 8.50 15.00 26.67
CA ARG A 303 9.65 14.49 25.89
C ARG A 303 10.20 13.20 26.50
N HIS A 304 9.93 12.06 25.86
CA HIS A 304 10.82 10.90 25.97
C HIS A 304 11.55 10.73 24.63
N HIS A 305 12.83 11.11 24.62
CA HIS A 305 13.77 10.82 23.54
C HIS A 305 14.04 9.31 23.52
N LEU A 306 13.15 8.53 22.92
CA LEU A 306 13.49 7.16 22.54
C LEU A 306 13.92 7.20 21.07
N SER A 307 15.20 6.87 20.85
CA SER A 307 15.76 6.67 19.52
C SER A 307 15.14 5.40 18.92
N MET A 308 13.99 5.53 18.29
CA MET A 308 13.39 4.45 17.53
C MET A 308 13.63 4.72 16.05
N HIS A 309 14.30 3.77 15.41
CA HIS A 309 14.28 3.65 13.96
C HIS A 309 12.81 3.53 13.53
N PRO A 310 12.31 4.40 12.64
CA PRO A 310 10.95 4.27 12.18
C PRO A 310 10.86 2.95 11.44
N GLU A 311 9.96 2.08 11.86
CA GLU A 311 9.67 0.90 11.08
C GLU A 311 8.85 1.38 9.85
N PHE A 312 9.49 1.42 8.69
CA PHE A 312 8.98 2.13 7.51
C PHE A 312 8.12 1.21 6.63
N VAL A 313 6.87 1.62 6.39
CA VAL A 313 5.87 1.08 5.43
C VAL A 313 5.61 -0.43 5.59
N HIS A 314 4.70 -0.78 6.50
CA HIS A 314 4.53 -2.16 6.97
C HIS A 314 3.56 -3.03 6.19
N ALA A 315 2.69 -2.48 5.35
CA ALA A 315 1.71 -3.31 4.67
C ALA A 315 1.24 -2.70 3.35
N LEU A 316 1.57 -3.33 2.23
CA LEU A 316 0.73 -3.27 1.05
C LEU A 316 -0.44 -4.24 1.29
N HIS A 317 -1.66 -3.71 1.46
CA HIS A 317 -2.93 -4.40 1.65
C HIS A 317 -3.90 -4.14 0.47
N LEU A 318 -3.67 -4.78 -0.66
CA LEU A 318 -4.63 -4.88 -1.74
C LEU A 318 -5.73 -5.86 -1.36
N ASP A 319 -6.88 -5.30 -1.07
CA ASP A 319 -8.10 -6.03 -0.78
C ASP A 319 -8.33 -7.15 -1.81
N MET A 320 -8.22 -8.40 -1.34
CA MET A 320 -8.77 -9.55 -2.03
C MET A 320 -10.22 -9.62 -1.57
N LEU A 321 -11.17 -9.40 -2.47
CA LEU A 321 -12.46 -10.08 -2.29
C LEU A 321 -12.12 -11.55 -2.02
N PRO A 322 -12.77 -12.24 -1.07
CA PRO A 322 -12.78 -13.69 -1.14
C PRO A 322 -13.26 -13.99 -2.54
N SER A 323 -12.37 -14.54 -3.39
CA SER A 323 -12.77 -14.96 -4.71
C SER A 323 -13.92 -15.91 -4.44
N SER A 324 -15.15 -15.51 -4.76
CA SER A 324 -16.21 -16.45 -4.96
C SER A 324 -15.76 -17.25 -6.17
N ARG A 325 -14.89 -18.25 -5.94
CA ARG A 325 -14.75 -19.35 -6.86
C ARG A 325 -16.18 -19.83 -7.05
N PRO A 326 -16.73 -19.81 -8.27
CA PRO A 326 -17.90 -20.63 -8.53
C PRO A 326 -17.46 -22.02 -8.08
N ARG A 327 -18.16 -22.61 -7.11
CA ARG A 327 -18.07 -24.04 -6.90
C ARG A 327 -18.62 -24.64 -8.20
N TRP A 328 -17.72 -25.00 -9.10
CA TRP A 328 -17.99 -25.93 -10.18
C TRP A 328 -17.99 -27.33 -9.59
#